data_AF-A0A538HML2-F1
#
_entry.id   AF-A0A538HML2-F1
#
_cell.length_a   1.000
_cell.length_b   1.000
_cell.length_c   1.000
_cell.angle_alpha   90.00
_cell.angle_beta   90.00
_cell.angle_gamma   90.00
#
_symmetry.space_group_name_H-M   'P 1'
#
loop_
_entity.id
_entity.type
_entity.pdbx_description
1 polymer ?
#
loop_
_entity_poly.entity_id
_entity_poly.type
_entity_poly.pdbx_seq_one_letter_code
_entity_poly.pdbx_strand_id
1 'polypeptide(L)'
;MPPSKEPATELPLRPQDELECRRCDVHCDKVVYPSSCLDRACPFAYAYQEFGHTYIGCMQKVYAVEIDLELLSEAEARSGGFGAVRSVRPPLPMCRVEIEECYGVQRAGDLGCQNPEFHELPTASPTFKVFARLAD
;
A
#
# COMPACT_ATOMS: atom_id res chain seq x y z
N MET A 1 29.29 -30.73 13.22
CA MET A 1 28.90 -30.48 11.82
C MET A 1 27.52 -29.82 11.87
N PRO A 2 27.38 -28.51 11.62
CA PRO A 2 26.06 -27.87 11.61
C PRO A 2 25.25 -28.41 10.41
N PRO A 3 23.93 -28.58 10.54
CA PRO A 3 23.09 -29.02 9.43
C PRO A 3 23.10 -27.96 8.32
N SER A 4 23.38 -28.43 7.11
CA SER A 4 23.34 -27.67 5.87
C SER A 4 21.93 -27.11 5.63
N LYS A 5 21.81 -25.79 5.50
CA LYS A 5 20.59 -25.12 5.00
C LYS A 5 20.38 -25.53 3.55
N GLU A 6 19.45 -26.45 3.30
CA GLU A 6 18.89 -26.63 1.96
C GLU A 6 18.21 -25.33 1.51
N PRO A 7 18.35 -24.94 0.23
CA PRO A 7 17.71 -23.73 -0.28
C PRO A 7 16.19 -23.91 -0.19
N ALA A 8 15.53 -22.98 0.50
CA ALA A 8 14.09 -22.93 0.50
C ALA A 8 13.60 -22.84 -0.94
N THR A 9 12.88 -23.86 -1.42
CA THR A 9 12.05 -23.77 -2.63
C THR A 9 11.29 -22.45 -2.55
N GLU A 10 11.51 -21.57 -3.53
CA GLU A 10 10.81 -20.28 -3.63
C GLU A 10 9.32 -20.57 -3.51
N LEU A 11 8.69 -20.04 -2.46
CA LEU A 11 7.23 -19.96 -2.47
C LEU A 11 6.86 -19.19 -3.74
N PRO A 12 5.82 -19.62 -4.49
CA PRO A 12 5.32 -18.86 -5.63
C PRO A 12 4.57 -17.63 -5.11
N LEU A 13 5.31 -16.73 -4.46
CA LEU A 13 4.85 -15.38 -4.17
C LEU A 13 4.57 -14.77 -5.54
N ARG A 14 3.32 -14.41 -5.80
CA ARG A 14 2.94 -13.61 -6.95
C ARG A 14 2.96 -12.17 -6.46
N PRO A 15 4.04 -11.39 -6.70
CA PRO A 15 4.06 -10.00 -6.32
C PRO A 15 2.85 -9.35 -6.96
N GLN A 16 1.92 -8.87 -6.14
CA GLN A 16 0.80 -8.12 -6.67
C GLN A 16 1.33 -6.73 -6.90
N ASP A 17 1.70 -6.39 -8.14
CA ASP A 17 1.98 -5.01 -8.53
C ASP A 17 0.70 -4.30 -9.00
N GLU A 18 -0.43 -5.03 -9.10
CA GLU A 18 -1.72 -4.46 -9.47
C GLU A 18 -2.13 -3.37 -8.47
N LEU A 19 -2.64 -2.25 -8.98
CA LEU A 19 -3.08 -1.12 -8.16
C LEU A 19 -4.56 -1.23 -7.78
N GLU A 20 -5.30 -2.07 -8.48
CA GLU A 20 -6.71 -2.33 -8.25
C GLU A 20 -7.00 -3.83 -8.45
N CYS A 21 -7.91 -4.37 -7.66
CA CYS A 21 -8.43 -5.72 -7.83
C CYS A 21 -9.87 -5.67 -8.32
N ARG A 22 -10.16 -6.38 -9.42
CA ARG A 22 -11.50 -6.49 -10.02
C ARG A 22 -12.01 -7.93 -10.12
N ARG A 23 -11.46 -8.86 -9.33
CA ARG A 23 -11.87 -10.28 -9.38
C ARG A 23 -13.20 -10.56 -8.68
N CYS A 24 -13.68 -9.61 -7.87
CA CYS A 24 -15.01 -9.62 -7.26
C CYS A 24 -15.90 -8.58 -7.95
N ASP A 25 -17.20 -8.62 -7.68
CA ASP A 25 -18.17 -7.57 -8.11
C ASP A 25 -17.88 -6.19 -7.48
N VAL A 26 -16.97 -6.15 -6.51
CA VAL A 26 -16.54 -4.96 -5.76
C VAL A 26 -15.04 -4.80 -5.90
N HIS A 27 -14.56 -3.56 -5.93
CA HIS A 27 -13.19 -3.26 -6.32
C HIS A 27 -12.36 -2.77 -5.13
N CYS A 28 -11.19 -3.37 -4.92
CA CYS A 28 -10.23 -2.89 -3.92
C CYS A 28 -9.14 -2.07 -4.61
N ASP A 29 -8.68 -1.02 -3.97
CA ASP A 29 -7.61 -0.15 -4.49
C ASP A 29 -6.42 -0.14 -3.54
N LYS A 30 -5.21 -0.09 -4.10
CA LYS A 30 -4.01 0.23 -3.32
C LYS A 30 -3.96 1.72 -3.06
N VAL A 31 -3.84 2.06 -1.80
CA VAL A 31 -3.79 3.44 -1.34
C VAL A 31 -2.49 3.72 -0.60
N VAL A 32 -2.06 4.98 -0.65
CA VAL A 32 -0.88 5.48 0.06
C VAL A 32 -1.27 6.65 0.94
N TYR A 33 -0.47 6.92 1.97
CA TYR A 33 -0.70 8.00 2.92
C TYR A 33 0.28 9.15 2.67
N PRO A 34 -0.15 10.30 2.11
CA PRO A 34 0.73 11.42 1.84
C PRO A 34 1.40 11.99 3.11
N SER A 35 0.71 11.99 4.25
CA SER A 35 1.27 12.39 5.54
C SER A 35 2.52 11.57 5.90
N SER A 36 2.50 10.27 5.64
CA SER A 36 3.66 9.39 5.86
C SER A 36 4.87 9.72 4.98
N CYS A 37 4.69 10.44 3.87
CA CYS A 37 5.83 10.93 3.08
C CYS A 37 6.59 12.04 3.82
N LEU A 38 5.89 12.87 4.59
CA LEU A 38 6.49 13.92 5.41
C LEU A 38 7.12 13.34 6.68
N ASP A 39 6.38 12.50 7.41
CA ASP A 39 6.85 11.88 8.67
C ASP A 39 8.14 11.10 8.50
N ARG A 40 8.32 10.48 7.33
CA ARG A 40 9.48 9.64 7.00
C ARG A 40 10.57 10.39 6.24
N ALA A 41 10.40 11.70 6.00
CA ALA A 41 11.28 12.51 5.16
C ALA A 41 11.57 11.81 3.82
N CYS A 42 10.52 11.40 3.11
CA CYS A 42 10.63 10.65 1.86
C CYS A 42 11.49 11.43 0.86
N PRO A 43 12.57 10.83 0.31
CA PRO A 43 13.49 11.52 -0.60
C PRO A 43 12.85 11.91 -1.92
N PHE A 44 11.66 11.36 -2.22
CA PHE A 44 10.89 11.65 -3.42
C PHE A 44 9.70 12.58 -3.18
N ALA A 45 9.49 13.05 -1.94
CA ALA A 45 8.55 14.12 -1.69
C ALA A 45 9.15 15.43 -2.20
N TYR A 46 8.40 16.17 -3.03
CA TYR A 46 8.74 17.53 -3.42
C TYR A 46 7.73 18.51 -2.87
N ALA A 47 8.15 19.76 -2.72
CA ALA A 47 7.29 20.87 -2.39
C ALA A 47 7.56 22.05 -3.34
N TYR A 48 6.53 22.81 -3.67
CA TYR A 48 6.65 24.06 -4.42
C TYR A 48 5.58 25.06 -3.95
N GLN A 49 5.81 26.33 -4.25
CA GLN A 49 4.87 27.40 -3.89
C GLN A 49 4.14 27.92 -5.14
N GLU A 50 2.82 28.01 -5.05
CA GLU A 50 1.99 28.59 -6.10
C GLU A 50 0.70 29.15 -5.48
N PHE A 51 0.14 30.22 -6.05
CA PHE A 51 -1.10 30.85 -5.57
C PHE A 51 -1.13 31.23 -4.08
N GLY A 52 0.04 31.42 -3.45
CA GLY A 52 0.15 31.71 -2.01
C GLY A 52 0.14 30.47 -1.10
N HIS A 53 0.11 29.27 -1.68
CA HIS A 53 0.08 28.00 -0.99
C HIS A 53 1.36 27.20 -1.23
N THR A 54 1.70 26.30 -0.30
CA THR A 54 2.75 25.31 -0.50
C THR A 54 2.10 23.98 -0.84
N TYR A 55 2.37 23.46 -2.02
CA TYR A 55 1.89 22.15 -2.45
C TYR A 55 2.99 21.12 -2.32
N ILE A 56 2.63 19.91 -1.91
CA ILE A 56 3.51 18.75 -1.91
C ILE A 56 3.05 17.71 -2.93
N GLY A 57 4.00 16.92 -3.42
CA GLY A 57 3.70 15.80 -4.30
C GLY A 57 4.80 14.75 -4.29
N CYS A 58 4.58 13.69 -5.07
CA CYS A 58 5.53 12.60 -5.23
C CYS A 58 6.26 12.70 -6.58
N MET A 59 7.59 12.82 -6.57
CA MET A 59 8.40 12.84 -7.82
C MET A 59 8.23 11.55 -8.63
N GLN A 60 8.00 10.43 -7.95
CA GLN A 60 7.77 9.12 -8.58
C GLN A 60 6.34 8.96 -9.12
N LYS A 61 5.45 9.91 -8.80
CA LYS A 61 4.02 9.92 -9.15
C LYS A 61 3.30 8.63 -8.70
N VAL A 62 3.63 8.14 -7.50
CA VAL A 62 2.89 7.03 -6.86
C VAL A 62 1.42 7.41 -6.66
N TYR A 63 1.16 8.65 -6.26
CA TYR A 63 -0.15 9.31 -6.34
C TYR A 63 -0.05 10.51 -7.29
N ALA A 64 -1.16 10.84 -7.95
CA ALA A 64 -1.18 11.86 -9.02
C ALA A 64 -1.30 13.30 -8.49
N VAL A 65 -2.05 13.47 -7.39
CA VAL A 65 -2.46 14.80 -6.90
C VAL A 65 -1.34 15.52 -6.17
N GLU A 66 -1.24 16.82 -6.39
CA GLU A 66 -0.52 17.74 -5.51
C GLU A 66 -1.44 18.23 -4.40
N ILE A 67 -0.95 18.21 -3.16
CA ILE A 67 -1.76 18.43 -1.95
C ILE A 67 -1.25 19.69 -1.25
N ASP A 68 -2.16 20.59 -0.89
CA ASP A 68 -1.83 21.74 -0.06
C ASP A 68 -1.31 21.27 1.32
N LEU A 69 -0.10 21.70 1.67
CA LEU A 69 0.61 21.29 2.87
C LEU A 69 -0.06 21.76 4.16
N GLU A 70 -0.66 22.94 4.14
CA GLU A 70 -1.34 23.50 5.31
C GLU A 70 -2.64 22.72 5.55
N LEU A 71 -3.45 22.49 4.51
CA LEU A 71 -4.67 21.70 4.61
C LEU A 71 -4.40 20.24 4.98
N LEU A 72 -3.30 19.66 4.49
CA LEU A 72 -2.85 18.34 4.91
C LEU A 72 -2.54 18.32 6.41
N SER A 73 -1.76 19.29 6.89
CA SER A 73 -1.37 19.39 8.30
C SER A 73 -2.58 19.61 9.22
N GLU A 74 -3.51 20.47 8.83
CA GLU A 74 -4.77 20.70 9.54
C GLU A 74 -5.62 19.42 9.60
N ALA A 75 -5.69 18.66 8.51
CA ALA A 75 -6.45 17.42 8.49
C ALA A 75 -5.82 16.34 9.37
N GLU A 76 -4.49 16.20 9.35
CA GLU A 76 -3.74 15.29 10.24
C GLU A 76 -3.92 15.61 11.72
N ALA A 77 -4.12 16.90 12.08
CA ALA A 77 -4.39 17.30 13.46
C ALA A 77 -5.80 16.95 13.96
N ARG A 78 -6.76 16.65 13.07
CA ARG A 78 -8.14 16.29 13.43
C ARG A 78 -8.25 14.78 13.72
N SER A 79 -9.27 14.41 14.50
CA SER A 79 -9.62 13.00 14.74
C SER A 79 -10.07 12.34 13.43
N GLY A 80 -9.15 11.64 12.75
CA GLY A 80 -9.39 10.97 11.48
C GLY A 80 -8.22 11.08 10.49
N GLY A 81 -7.35 12.07 10.65
CA GLY A 81 -6.25 12.34 9.73
C GLY A 81 -6.71 12.89 8.37
N PHE A 82 -5.77 13.04 7.43
CA PHE A 82 -6.09 13.38 6.04
C PHE A 82 -6.71 12.20 5.28
N GLY A 83 -6.27 10.98 5.61
CA GLY A 83 -6.69 9.75 4.96
C GLY A 83 -5.76 9.30 3.84
N ALA A 84 -6.16 8.21 3.18
CA ALA A 84 -5.37 7.60 2.11
C ALA A 84 -5.74 8.17 0.74
N VAL A 85 -4.80 8.11 -0.20
CA VAL A 85 -4.98 8.50 -1.59
C VAL A 85 -4.69 7.31 -2.49
N ARG A 86 -5.53 7.11 -3.51
CA ARG A 86 -5.34 6.05 -4.50
C ARG A 86 -3.97 6.14 -5.17
N SER A 87 -3.30 4.99 -5.25
CA SER A 87 -2.05 4.84 -5.99
C SER A 87 -2.35 4.74 -7.48
N VAL A 88 -1.63 5.50 -8.30
CA VAL A 88 -1.71 5.47 -9.77
C VAL A 88 -0.47 4.84 -10.40
N ARG A 89 0.55 4.53 -9.59
CA ARG A 89 1.73 3.74 -9.95
C ARG A 89 2.11 2.80 -8.80
N PRO A 90 2.87 1.72 -9.08
CA PRO A 90 3.37 0.82 -8.03
C PRO A 90 4.09 1.61 -6.93
N PRO A 91 3.64 1.51 -5.67
CA PRO A 91 4.34 2.14 -4.56
C PRO A 91 5.75 1.59 -4.38
N LEU A 92 6.66 2.43 -3.90
CA LEU A 92 8.02 2.01 -3.57
C LEU A 92 8.06 1.28 -2.21
N PRO A 93 9.11 0.49 -1.91
CA PRO A 93 9.22 -0.23 -0.64
C PRO A 93 9.16 0.65 0.62
N MET A 94 9.47 1.95 0.50
CA MET A 94 9.39 2.90 1.61
C MET A 94 8.01 3.53 1.80
N CYS A 95 7.10 3.37 0.84
CA CYS A 95 5.76 3.95 0.91
C CYS A 95 4.95 3.24 1.99
N ARG A 96 4.18 4.00 2.78
CA ARG A 96 3.09 3.44 3.58
C ARG A 96 1.95 3.11 2.63
N VAL A 97 1.70 1.82 2.44
CA VAL A 97 0.67 1.29 1.53
C VAL A 97 -0.33 0.50 2.35
N GLU A 98 -1.61 0.71 2.07
CA GLU A 98 -2.70 -0.13 2.55
C GLU A 98 -3.62 -0.45 1.37
N ILE A 99 -4.60 -1.32 1.59
CA ILE A 99 -5.63 -1.62 0.61
C ILE A 99 -6.94 -1.09 1.14
N GLU A 100 -7.54 -0.18 0.39
CA GLU A 100 -8.89 0.29 0.65
C GLU A 100 -9.84 -0.80 0.18
N GLU A 101 -10.42 -1.51 1.15
CA GLU A 101 -11.42 -2.53 0.89
C GLU A 101 -12.75 -1.89 0.53
N CYS A 102 -13.36 -2.31 -0.59
CA CYS A 102 -14.68 -1.80 -0.99
C CYS A 102 -15.75 -2.02 0.09
N TYR A 103 -15.68 -3.16 0.78
CA TYR A 103 -16.47 -3.43 1.97
C TYR A 103 -15.65 -4.23 2.98
N GLY A 104 -15.73 -3.88 4.27
CA GLY A 104 -15.11 -4.69 5.32
C GLY A 104 -15.74 -6.08 5.45
N VAL A 105 -15.06 -6.97 6.19
CA VAL A 105 -15.38 -8.40 6.42
C VAL A 105 -16.88 -8.70 6.59
N GLN A 106 -17.65 -7.77 7.15
CA GLN A 106 -19.09 -7.93 7.43
C GLN A 106 -19.99 -7.97 6.17
N ARG A 107 -19.47 -7.62 4.99
CA ARG A 107 -20.21 -7.58 3.72
C ARG A 107 -19.54 -8.37 2.60
N ALA A 108 -18.49 -9.12 2.91
CA ALA A 108 -18.03 -10.18 2.03
C ALA A 108 -19.21 -11.17 1.90
N GLY A 109 -19.84 -11.22 0.73
CA GLY A 109 -20.96 -12.14 0.50
C GLY A 109 -20.54 -13.60 0.65
N ASP A 110 -21.44 -14.54 0.35
CA ASP A 110 -21.20 -15.98 0.56
C ASP A 110 -19.94 -16.52 -0.17
N LEU A 111 -19.48 -15.86 -1.23
CA LEU A 111 -18.28 -16.22 -2.00
C LEU A 111 -16.96 -15.74 -1.36
N GLY A 112 -16.98 -14.77 -0.44
CA GLY A 112 -15.77 -14.15 0.10
C GLY A 112 -14.93 -13.39 -0.94
N CYS A 113 -13.70 -13.02 -0.58
CA CYS A 113 -12.74 -12.42 -1.52
C CYS A 113 -12.20 -13.49 -2.48
N GLN A 114 -12.31 -13.25 -3.79
CA GLN A 114 -11.77 -14.15 -4.85
C GLN A 114 -10.29 -13.89 -5.18
N ASN A 115 -9.66 -12.92 -4.52
CA ASN A 115 -8.23 -12.63 -4.67
C ASN A 115 -7.59 -12.25 -3.32
N PRO A 116 -7.49 -13.18 -2.36
CA PRO A 116 -6.91 -12.88 -1.05
C PRO A 116 -5.45 -12.41 -1.16
N GLU A 117 -4.71 -12.89 -2.17
CA GLU A 117 -3.33 -12.48 -2.44
C GLU A 117 -3.20 -10.98 -2.75
N PHE A 118 -4.26 -10.30 -3.20
CA PHE A 118 -4.24 -8.84 -3.41
C PHE A 118 -3.91 -8.09 -2.12
N HIS A 119 -4.26 -8.66 -0.96
CA HIS A 119 -3.97 -8.12 0.37
C HIS A 119 -2.52 -8.28 0.80
N GLU A 120 -1.70 -9.00 0.01
CA GLU A 120 -0.29 -9.19 0.28
C GLU A 120 0.52 -8.00 -0.26
N LEU A 121 1.36 -7.43 0.60
CA LEU A 121 2.27 -6.33 0.26
C LEU A 121 3.46 -6.83 -0.59
N PRO A 122 4.17 -5.94 -1.31
CA PRO A 122 5.24 -6.31 -2.23
C PRO A 122 6.33 -7.19 -1.60
N THR A 123 6.95 -8.02 -2.43
CA THR A 123 7.88 -9.16 -2.16
C THR A 123 9.02 -8.91 -1.16
N ALA A 124 9.33 -7.65 -0.85
CA ALA A 124 10.41 -7.29 0.07
C ALA A 124 10.19 -7.82 1.51
N SER A 125 8.98 -8.23 1.88
CA SER A 125 8.70 -8.90 3.16
C SER A 125 7.46 -9.79 3.07
N PRO A 126 7.58 -11.13 3.03
CA PRO A 126 6.42 -12.00 3.13
C PRO A 126 5.70 -11.75 4.46
N THR A 127 4.40 -11.48 4.40
CA THR A 127 3.56 -11.10 5.56
C THR A 127 3.05 -12.30 6.36
N PHE A 128 3.41 -13.52 5.96
CA PHE A 128 2.97 -14.76 6.60
C PHE A 128 4.14 -15.66 7.00
N LYS A 129 3.95 -16.44 8.07
CA LYS A 129 4.94 -17.39 8.59
C LYS A 129 4.61 -18.80 8.11
N VAL A 130 5.49 -19.41 7.34
CA VAL A 130 5.40 -20.84 7.00
C VAL A 130 5.77 -21.66 8.23
N PHE A 131 4.81 -22.41 8.79
CA PHE A 131 5.01 -23.24 9.98
C PHE A 131 5.11 -24.74 9.70
N ALA A 132 4.70 -25.19 8.50
CA ALA A 132 4.85 -26.57 8.05
C ALA A 132 4.85 -26.64 6.51
N ARG A 133 5.48 -27.68 5.97
CA ARG A 133 5.37 -28.10 4.58
C ARG A 133 4.87 -29.53 4.58
N LEU A 134 3.77 -29.81 3.89
CA LEU A 134 3.33 -31.18 3.66
C LEU A 134 4.11 -31.71 2.47
N ALA A 135 4.77 -32.85 2.63
CA ALA A 135 5.25 -33.63 1.50
C ALA A 135 4.06 -34.42 0.94
N ASP A 136 4.00 -34.59 -0.39
CA ASP A 136 3.05 -35.48 -1.04
C ASP A 136 3.16 -36.92 -0.50
#